data_AF-A0A168A2E5-F1
#
_entry.id   AF-A0A168A2E5-F1
#
_cell.length_a   1.000
_cell.length_b   1.000
_cell.length_c   1.000
_cell.angle_alpha   90.00
_cell.angle_beta   90.00
_cell.angle_gamma   90.00
#
_symmetry.space_group_name_H-M   'P 1'
#
loop_
_entity.id
_entity.type
_entity.pdbx_description
1 polymer ?
#
loop_
_entity_poly.entity_id
_entity_poly.type
_entity_poly.pdbx_seq_one_letter_code
_entity_poly.pdbx_strand_id
1 'polypeptide(L)'
;MRIPYLAICRVAVVNRAWYEWGAHAPLATAAGVPAAGLDVVKRTDVLSLSDDSSSSNGLSAVQWAVIVYTEEMTRNVEVADATFARLREFLNERQIVELTMVVASYNCVSRFLVALNVGEKNGTGIEAAH
;
A
#
# COMPACT_ATOMS: atom_id res chain seq x y z
N MET A 1 2.15 16.15 -0.84
CA MET A 1 1.34 14.92 -1.03
C MET A 1 1.94 13.82 -0.18
N ARG A 2 1.20 13.25 0.79
CA ARG A 2 1.74 12.26 1.75
C ARG A 2 1.50 10.83 1.26
N ILE A 3 2.21 10.47 0.19
CA ILE A 3 2.30 9.13 -0.40
C ILE A 3 2.62 7.99 0.59
N PRO A 4 3.46 8.15 1.65
CA PRO A 4 3.96 6.99 2.39
C PRO A 4 2.86 6.15 3.07
N TYR A 5 1.82 6.77 3.64
CA TYR A 5 0.82 6.01 4.40
C TYR A 5 0.02 5.03 3.55
N LEU A 6 -0.24 5.37 2.29
CA LEU A 6 -0.98 4.51 1.38
C LEU A 6 -0.15 3.28 0.98
N ALA A 7 1.14 3.48 0.70
CA ALA A 7 2.08 2.39 0.43
C ALA A 7 2.18 1.46 1.64
N ILE A 8 2.32 2.00 2.85
CA ILE A 8 2.37 1.20 4.09
C ILE A 8 1.09 0.38 4.26
N CYS A 9 -0.08 1.00 4.09
CA CYS A 9 -1.34 0.30 4.17
C CYS A 9 -1.44 -0.85 3.15
N ARG A 10 -0.92 -0.67 1.92
CA ARG A 10 -0.91 -1.74 0.93
C ARG A 10 0.04 -2.88 1.32
N VAL A 11 1.24 -2.58 1.81
CA VAL A 11 2.16 -3.61 2.36
C VAL A 11 1.44 -4.42 3.45
N ALA A 12 0.78 -3.74 4.38
CA ALA A 12 0.05 -4.38 5.47
C ALA A 12 -1.04 -5.34 4.96
N VAL A 13 -1.81 -4.96 3.94
CA VAL A 13 -2.85 -5.82 3.35
C VAL A 13 -2.24 -7.05 2.68
N VAL A 14 -1.21 -6.86 1.85
CA VAL A 14 -0.57 -7.95 1.10
C VAL A 14 0.07 -8.96 2.04
N ASN A 15 0.78 -8.48 3.06
CA ASN A 15 1.48 -9.32 4.04
C ASN A 15 0.57 -9.76 5.20
N ARG A 16 -0.69 -9.34 5.23
CA ARG A 16 -1.65 -9.58 6.33
C ARG A 16 -1.14 -9.08 7.69
N ALA A 17 -0.37 -7.99 7.70
CA ALA A 17 0.16 -7.36 8.89
C ALA A 17 -0.87 -6.42 9.53
N TRP A 18 -1.90 -6.98 10.16
CA TRP A 18 -3.05 -6.20 10.67
C TRP A 18 -2.70 -5.22 11.79
N TYR A 19 -1.62 -5.46 12.55
CA TYR A 19 -1.09 -4.47 13.50
C TYR A 19 -0.61 -3.20 12.78
N GLU A 20 0.14 -3.35 11.69
CA GLU A 20 0.62 -2.25 10.85
C GLU A 20 -0.55 -1.49 10.20
N TRP A 21 -1.54 -2.24 9.69
CA TRP A 21 -2.77 -1.67 9.17
C TRP A 21 -3.49 -0.78 10.18
N GLY A 22 -3.69 -1.27 11.41
CA GLY A 22 -4.35 -0.52 12.49
C GLY A 22 -3.65 0.80 12.80
N ALA A 23 -2.31 0.82 12.77
CA ALA A 23 -1.52 2.02 13.02
C ALA A 23 -1.56 3.04 11.87
N HIS A 24 -1.57 2.58 10.62
CA HIS A 24 -1.37 3.45 9.44
C HIS A 24 -2.63 3.83 8.69
N ALA A 25 -3.69 3.02 8.71
CA ALA A 25 -4.95 3.36 8.04
C ALA A 25 -5.58 4.67 8.56
N PRO A 26 -5.63 4.95 9.88
CA PRO A 26 -6.11 6.25 10.37
C PRO A 26 -5.27 7.44 9.87
N LEU A 27 -3.96 7.24 9.69
CA LEU A 27 -3.05 8.27 9.17
C LEU A 27 -3.28 8.50 7.66
N ALA A 28 -3.59 7.45 6.90
CA ALA A 28 -3.97 7.57 5.50
C ALA A 28 -5.28 8.37 5.36
N THR A 29 -6.29 8.10 6.19
CA THR A 29 -7.53 8.88 6.26
C THR A 29 -7.26 10.33 6.62
N ALA A 30 -6.48 10.58 7.67
CA ALA A 30 -6.10 11.95 8.08
C ALA A 30 -5.29 12.69 7.01
N ALA A 31 -4.60 11.96 6.13
CA ALA A 31 -3.89 12.51 4.98
C ALA A 31 -4.79 12.77 3.76
N GLY A 32 -6.10 12.54 3.87
CA GLY A 32 -7.10 12.85 2.84
C GLY A 32 -7.46 11.69 1.91
N VAL A 33 -7.09 10.45 2.23
CA VAL A 33 -7.58 9.27 1.50
C VAL A 33 -9.03 9.01 1.92
N PRO A 34 -10.02 9.04 1.01
CA PRO A 34 -11.41 8.77 1.36
C PRO A 34 -11.63 7.29 1.68
N ALA A 35 -12.71 6.97 2.39
CA ALA A 35 -13.06 5.60 2.75
C ALA A 35 -13.08 4.64 1.54
N ALA A 36 -13.69 5.07 0.43
CA ALA A 36 -13.70 4.30 -0.82
C ALA A 36 -12.28 3.97 -1.33
N GLY A 37 -11.34 4.90 -1.16
CA GLY A 37 -9.93 4.66 -1.50
C GLY A 37 -9.27 3.63 -0.58
N LEU A 38 -9.60 3.62 0.72
CA LEU A 38 -9.14 2.56 1.62
C LEU A 38 -9.76 1.21 1.30
N ASP A 39 -11.02 1.16 0.85
CA ASP A 39 -11.66 -0.08 0.40
C ASP A 39 -10.92 -0.68 -0.81
N VAL A 40 -10.43 0.18 -1.73
CA VAL A 40 -9.55 -0.25 -2.82
C VAL A 40 -8.23 -0.80 -2.29
N VAL A 41 -7.59 -0.14 -1.33
CA VAL A 41 -6.33 -0.62 -0.74
C VAL A 41 -6.53 -1.98 -0.05
N LYS A 42 -7.71 -2.21 0.53
CA LYS A 42 -8.11 -3.46 1.20
C LYS A 42 -8.39 -4.64 0.25
N ARG A 43 -8.49 -4.42 -1.06
CA ARG A 43 -8.71 -5.49 -2.05
C ARG A 43 -7.68 -6.61 -1.89
N THR A 44 -8.14 -7.86 -1.90
CA THR A 44 -7.27 -9.03 -1.69
C THR A 44 -6.78 -9.64 -3.00
N ASP A 45 -7.46 -9.31 -4.10
CA ASP A 45 -7.03 -9.59 -5.46
C ASP A 45 -5.76 -8.79 -5.81
N VAL A 46 -5.04 -9.30 -6.82
CA VAL A 46 -3.81 -8.68 -7.30
C VAL A 46 -4.18 -7.44 -8.10
N LEU A 47 -3.64 -6.30 -7.69
CA LEU A 47 -3.85 -5.04 -8.38
C LEU A 47 -2.91 -4.91 -9.57
N SER A 48 -3.41 -4.40 -10.69
CA SER A 48 -2.62 -4.16 -11.90
C SER A 48 -2.93 -2.80 -12.50
N LEU A 49 -1.96 -2.18 -13.19
CA LEU A 49 -2.22 -0.96 -13.96
C LEU A 49 -3.30 -1.12 -15.03
N SER A 50 -3.55 -2.35 -15.50
CA SER A 50 -4.62 -2.66 -16.45
C SER A 50 -6.02 -2.55 -15.85
N ASP A 51 -6.15 -2.52 -14.52
CA ASP A 51 -7.45 -2.40 -13.88
C ASP A 51 -7.91 -0.94 -13.99
N ASP A 52 -9.05 -0.73 -14.66
CA ASP A 52 -9.68 0.59 -14.86
C ASP A 52 -10.36 1.10 -13.58
N SER A 53 -9.63 1.07 -12.46
CA SER A 53 -10.10 1.44 -11.12
C SER A 53 -9.55 2.76 -10.61
N SER A 54 -8.65 3.42 -11.36
CA SER A 54 -7.97 4.65 -10.92
C SER A 54 -8.86 5.89 -10.85
N SER A 55 -10.07 5.84 -11.42
CA SER A 55 -10.91 7.03 -11.63
C SER A 55 -12.23 6.97 -10.86
N SER A 56 -12.73 5.77 -10.60
CA SER A 56 -14.09 5.52 -10.05
C SER A 56 -14.11 5.15 -8.57
N ASN A 57 -12.97 4.80 -7.97
CA ASN A 57 -12.95 4.17 -6.64
C ASN A 57 -12.24 4.98 -5.55
N GLY A 58 -12.14 6.31 -5.69
CA GLY A 58 -11.68 7.20 -4.61
C GLY A 58 -10.16 7.32 -4.43
N LEU A 59 -9.35 6.81 -5.35
CA LEU A 59 -7.92 7.09 -5.44
C LEU A 59 -7.63 7.97 -6.65
N SER A 60 -6.65 8.87 -6.54
CA SER A 60 -6.10 9.60 -7.69
C SER A 60 -5.16 8.72 -8.53
N ALA A 61 -4.85 9.12 -9.75
CA ALA A 61 -3.96 8.38 -10.65
C ALA A 61 -2.58 8.07 -10.04
N VAL A 62 -1.99 9.02 -9.30
CA VAL A 62 -0.72 8.81 -8.59
C VAL A 62 -0.87 7.85 -7.40
N GLN A 63 -1.98 7.92 -6.67
CA GLN A 63 -2.25 6.99 -5.56
C GLN A 63 -2.44 5.56 -6.08
N TRP A 64 -3.13 5.39 -7.20
CA TRP A 64 -3.26 4.10 -7.88
C TRP A 64 -1.89 3.54 -8.29
N ALA A 65 -1.08 4.34 -8.98
CA ALA A 65 0.26 3.93 -9.39
C ALA A 65 1.14 3.53 -8.18
N VAL A 66 1.04 4.24 -7.05
CA VAL A 66 1.75 3.93 -5.81
C VAL A 66 1.34 2.58 -5.23
N ILE A 67 0.04 2.26 -5.18
CA ILE A 67 -0.39 0.98 -4.61
C ILE A 67 -0.12 -0.20 -5.53
N VAL A 68 -0.15 -0.01 -6.86
CA VAL A 68 0.27 -1.05 -7.81
C VAL A 68 1.79 -1.28 -7.74
N TYR A 69 2.59 -0.22 -7.66
CA TYR A 69 4.03 -0.34 -7.40
C TYR A 69 4.31 -1.11 -6.10
N THR A 70 3.58 -0.77 -5.04
CA THR A 70 3.71 -1.43 -3.74
C THR A 70 3.29 -2.91 -3.81
N GLU A 71 2.24 -3.22 -4.56
CA GLU A 71 1.76 -4.57 -4.81
C GLU A 71 2.84 -5.44 -5.45
N GLU A 72 3.38 -4.98 -6.58
CA GLU A 72 4.41 -5.68 -7.34
C GLU A 72 5.67 -5.89 -6.49
N MET A 73 6.18 -4.82 -5.88
CA MET A 73 7.40 -4.89 -5.06
C MET A 73 7.23 -5.81 -3.84
N THR A 74 6.03 -5.86 -3.26
CA THR A 74 5.77 -6.67 -2.06
C THR A 74 5.59 -8.14 -2.39
N ARG A 75 4.86 -8.47 -3.46
CA ARG A 75 4.58 -9.86 -3.84
C ARG A 75 5.71 -10.50 -4.64
N ASN A 76 6.31 -9.74 -5.54
CA ASN A 76 7.19 -10.26 -6.59
C ASN A 76 8.63 -9.79 -6.43
N VAL A 77 8.88 -8.76 -5.61
CA VAL A 77 10.15 -8.02 -5.51
C VAL A 77 10.48 -7.24 -6.78
N GLU A 78 10.35 -7.86 -7.95
CA GLU A 78 10.44 -7.24 -9.25
C GLU A 78 9.21 -6.37 -9.53
N VAL A 79 9.46 -5.19 -10.10
CA VAL A 79 8.45 -4.20 -10.49
C VAL A 79 8.55 -4.01 -12.00
N ALA A 80 7.40 -3.99 -12.69
CA ALA A 80 7.36 -3.84 -14.13
C ALA A 80 7.82 -2.46 -14.58
N ASP A 81 8.49 -2.38 -15.74
CA ASP A 81 8.91 -1.11 -16.35
C ASP A 81 7.72 -0.17 -16.61
N ALA A 82 6.57 -0.72 -16.98
CA ALA A 82 5.33 0.04 -17.16
C ALA A 82 4.88 0.73 -15.87
N THR A 83 5.07 0.08 -14.72
CA THR A 83 4.73 0.62 -13.39
C THR A 83 5.67 1.75 -13.00
N PHE A 84 6.96 1.60 -13.26
CA PHE A 84 7.92 2.71 -13.12
C PHE A 84 7.61 3.87 -14.08
N ALA A 85 7.31 3.58 -15.35
CA ALA A 85 6.93 4.60 -16.33
C ALA A 85 5.70 5.40 -15.85
N ARG A 86 4.69 4.70 -15.32
CA ARG A 86 3.48 5.32 -14.78
C ARG A 86 3.78 6.20 -13.55
N LEU A 87 4.66 5.77 -12.65
CA LEU A 87 5.08 6.59 -11.52
C LEU A 87 5.81 7.87 -11.94
N ARG A 88 6.67 7.79 -12.97
CA ARG A 88 7.44 8.93 -13.49
C ARG A 88 6.58 10.04 -14.09
N GLU A 89 5.34 9.75 -14.45
CA GLU A 89 4.37 10.79 -14.84
C GLU A 89 4.02 11.74 -13.68
N PHE A 90 4.20 11.30 -12.43
CA PHE A 90 3.76 12.03 -11.23
C PHE A 90 4.90 12.32 -10.25
N LEU A 91 5.93 11.49 -10.22
CA LEU A 91 7.02 11.51 -9.25
C LEU A 91 8.36 11.67 -9.95
N ASN A 92 9.26 12.44 -9.35
CA ASN A 92 10.67 12.46 -9.77
C ASN A 92 11.44 11.25 -9.20
N GLU A 93 12.65 11.01 -9.73
CA GLU A 93 13.49 9.87 -9.34
C GLU A 93 13.77 9.81 -7.83
N ARG A 94 14.00 10.97 -7.17
CA ARG A 94 14.18 11.03 -5.72
C ARG A 94 12.95 10.52 -4.99
N GLN A 95 11.75 10.95 -5.39
CA GLN A 95 10.49 10.53 -4.78
C GLN A 95 10.22 9.04 -5.00
N ILE A 96 10.63 8.49 -6.16
CA ILE A 96 10.54 7.04 -6.42
C ILE A 96 11.47 6.29 -5.47
N VAL A 97 12.72 6.72 -5.29
CA VAL A 97 13.65 6.12 -4.31
C VAL A 97 13.07 6.19 -2.89
N GLU A 98 12.51 7.33 -2.48
CA GLU A 98 11.84 7.47 -1.18
C GLU A 98 10.65 6.51 -1.02
N LEU A 99 9.82 6.34 -2.06
CA LEU A 99 8.73 5.37 -2.07
C LEU A 99 9.27 3.93 -1.93
N THR A 100 10.29 3.56 -2.70
CA THR A 100 10.95 2.24 -2.64
C THR A 100 11.46 1.95 -1.24
N MET A 101 12.12 2.92 -0.60
CA MET A 101 12.62 2.78 0.78
C MET A 101 11.48 2.53 1.77
N VAL A 102 10.35 3.24 1.64
CA VAL A 102 9.17 3.03 2.50
C VAL A 102 8.62 1.62 2.31
N VAL A 103 8.38 1.19 1.07
CA VAL A 103 7.84 -0.14 0.78
C VAL A 103 8.78 -1.24 1.29
N ALA A 104 10.09 -1.11 1.07
CA ALA A 104 11.07 -2.07 1.58
C ALA A 104 11.11 -2.12 3.12
N SER A 105 11.08 -0.96 3.77
CA SER A 105 11.12 -0.86 5.24
C SER A 105 9.91 -1.52 5.88
N TYR A 106 8.71 -1.29 5.36
CA TYR A 106 7.50 -1.92 5.91
C TYR A 106 7.36 -3.39 5.51
N ASN A 107 7.97 -3.80 4.39
CA ASN A 107 8.19 -5.23 4.13
C ASN A 107 9.05 -5.88 5.22
N CYS A 108 10.11 -5.20 5.68
CA CYS A 108 10.89 -5.68 6.81
C CYS A 108 10.04 -5.71 8.10
N VAL A 109 9.39 -4.60 8.46
CA VAL A 109 8.57 -4.48 9.68
C VAL A 109 7.45 -5.52 9.72
N SER A 110 6.67 -5.68 8.66
CA SER A 110 5.59 -6.67 8.58
C SER A 110 6.08 -8.10 8.84
N ARG A 111 7.32 -8.47 8.43
CA ARG A 111 7.90 -9.78 8.74
C ARG A 111 8.11 -9.97 10.25
N PHE A 112 8.52 -8.94 10.99
CA PHE A 112 8.58 -8.99 12.45
C PHE A 112 7.19 -9.06 13.08
N LEU A 113 6.28 -8.17 12.67
CA LEU A 113 4.95 -8.06 13.26
C LEU A 113 4.14 -9.34 13.10
N VAL A 114 4.16 -9.93 11.91
CA VAL A 114 3.43 -11.17 11.61
C VAL A 114 4.10 -12.37 12.26
N ALA A 115 5.43 -12.53 12.14
CA ALA A 115 6.12 -13.69 12.70
C ALA A 115 6.01 -13.78 14.23
N LEU A 116 5.97 -12.63 14.91
CA LEU A 116 5.88 -12.54 16.37
C LEU A 116 4.44 -12.34 16.89
N ASN A 117 3.44 -12.32 16.00
CA ASN A 117 2.03 -12.05 16.33
C ASN A 117 1.86 -10.81 17.23
N VAL A 118 2.52 -9.72 16.85
CA VAL A 118 2.53 -8.48 17.66
C VAL A 118 1.09 -7.95 17.82
N GLY A 119 0.70 -7.69 19.07
CA GLY A 119 -0.64 -7.24 19.42
C GLY A 119 -1.74 -8.29 19.21
N GLU A 120 -1.38 -9.56 19.06
CA GLU A 120 -2.31 -10.69 18.86
C GLU A 120 -3.26 -10.49 17.65
N LYS A 121 -2.74 -9.81 16.61
CA LYS A 121 -3.50 -9.41 15.43
C LYS A 121 -3.49 -10.44 14.30
N ASN A 122 -2.73 -11.53 14.40
CA ASN A 122 -2.77 -12.57 13.36
C ASN A 122 -4.15 -13.21 13.31
N GLY A 123 -4.69 -13.39 12.10
CA GLY A 123 -6.00 -14.02 11.90
C GLY A 123 -7.21 -13.16 12.24
N THR A 124 -7.04 -11.95 12.77
CA THR A 124 -8.19 -11.05 13.06
C THR A 124 -8.83 -10.51 11.77
N GLY A 125 -8.08 -10.53 10.66
CA GLY A 125 -8.58 -10.14 9.35
C GLY A 125 -8.67 -8.63 9.17
N ILE A 126 -9.12 -8.24 7.97
CA ILE A 126 -9.14 -6.86 7.47
C ILE A 126 -10.23 -5.97 8.11
N GLU A 127 -11.14 -6.61 8.85
CA GLU A 127 -12.27 -5.99 9.55
C GLU A 127 -12.03 -5.88 11.07
N ALA A 128 -10.93 -6.42 11.59
CA ALA A 128 -10.62 -6.27 13.00
C ALA A 128 -10.52 -4.79 13.34
N ALA A 129 -11.46 -4.32 14.16
CA ALA A 129 -11.68 -2.92 14.46
C ALA A 129 -10.37 -2.18 14.75
N HIS A 130 -10.26 -1.03 14.09
CA HIS A 130 -9.23 -0.01 14.30
C HIS A 130 -9.30 0.55 15.71
#